data_AF-A0A0M0BQV1-F1
#
_entry.id   AF-A0A0M0BQV1-F1
#
_cell.length_a   1.000
_cell.length_b   1.000
_cell.length_c   1.000
_cell.angle_alpha   90.00
_cell.angle_beta   90.00
_cell.angle_gamma   90.00
#
_symmetry.space_group_name_H-M   'P 1'
#
loop_
_entity.id
_entity.type
_entity.pdbx_description
1 polymer ?
#
loop_
_entity_poly.entity_id
_entity_poly.type
_entity_poly.pdbx_seq_one_letter_code
_entity_poly.pdbx_strand_id
1 'polypeptide(L)'
;MTTVSASPFTIKIRFGNKEVEFSGSKEDVLEAVDNFPTIMEKVAHAFTTTPKKPLAEPLSAGEEKLPSISVDPDTPCPEAILKLLSTEWGREKPRKLRELLDVMKINAIHYPVGTVKGRLTDLTKKGALRRVKEGREYGYIRVK
;
A
#
# COMPACT_ATOMS: atom_id res chain seq x y z
N MET A 1 34.49 43.77 7.91
CA MET A 1 34.93 42.44 8.37
C MET A 1 34.02 41.41 7.73
N THR A 2 34.61 40.41 7.08
CA THR A 2 34.04 39.54 6.06
C THR A 2 33.04 38.53 6.63
N THR A 3 31.83 38.47 6.08
CA THR A 3 30.82 37.45 6.39
C THR A 3 31.24 36.14 5.73
N VAL A 4 31.69 35.16 6.53
CA VAL A 4 32.05 33.82 6.04
C VAL A 4 30.76 33.06 5.75
N SER A 5 30.48 32.80 4.47
CA SER A 5 29.42 31.92 4.00
C SER A 5 29.75 30.48 4.34
N ALA A 6 29.28 29.98 5.49
CA ALA A 6 29.45 28.59 5.88
C ALA A 6 28.57 27.70 4.97
N SER A 7 29.21 26.92 4.10
CA SER A 7 28.52 25.91 3.29
C SER A 7 28.09 24.76 4.21
N PRO A 8 26.82 24.31 4.17
CA PRO A 8 26.36 23.24 5.05
C PRO A 8 27.04 21.91 4.65
N PHE A 9 27.69 21.28 5.63
CA PHE A 9 28.28 19.97 5.49
C PHE A 9 27.17 18.93 5.33
N THR A 10 27.20 18.17 4.23
CA THR A 10 26.11 17.25 3.86
C THR A 10 26.63 15.81 3.76
N ILE A 11 26.03 14.89 4.51
CA ILE A 11 26.28 13.44 4.40
C ILE A 11 25.08 12.77 3.74
N LYS A 12 25.34 11.97 2.71
CA LYS A 12 24.35 11.13 2.03
C LYS A 12 24.67 9.67 2.28
N ILE A 13 23.73 8.94 2.88
CA ILE A 13 23.88 7.51 3.15
C ILE A 13 22.78 6.75 2.41
N ARG A 14 23.20 5.77 1.59
CA ARG A 14 22.30 4.91 0.82
C ARG A 14 22.27 3.51 1.42
N PHE A 15 21.10 3.08 1.87
CA PHE A 15 20.84 1.72 2.35
C PHE A 15 19.81 1.03 1.45
N GLY A 16 20.29 0.18 0.53
CA GLY A 16 19.43 -0.50 -0.45
C GLY A 16 18.66 0.51 -1.32
N ASN A 17 17.33 0.52 -1.19
CA ASN A 17 16.43 1.39 -1.96
C ASN A 17 16.10 2.72 -1.26
N LYS A 18 16.76 3.02 -0.12
CA LYS A 18 16.46 4.18 0.72
C LYS A 18 17.70 5.07 0.82
N GLU A 19 17.49 6.38 0.74
CA GLU A 19 18.54 7.40 0.86
C GLU A 19 18.21 8.33 2.02
N VAL A 20 19.21 8.63 2.85
CA VAL A 20 19.10 9.53 3.99
C VAL A 20 20.15 10.63 3.84
N GLU A 21 19.71 11.89 3.87
CA GLU A 21 20.54 13.09 3.73
C GLU A 21 20.56 13.84 5.07
N PHE A 22 21.75 14.15 5.58
CA PHE A 22 21.98 14.98 6.75
C PHE A 22 22.76 16.23 6.31
N SER A 23 22.22 17.42 6.51
CA SER A 23 22.89 18.69 6.18
C SER A 23 22.97 19.60 7.41
N GLY A 24 24.17 20.04 7.79
CA GLY A 24 24.38 20.86 9.00
C GLY A 24 25.80 21.43 9.12
N SER A 25 26.15 21.97 10.28
CA SER A 25 27.53 22.40 10.58
C SER A 25 28.44 21.19 10.83
N LYS A 26 29.76 21.34 10.65
CA LYS A 26 30.73 20.24 10.81
C LYS A 26 30.65 19.58 12.19
N GLU A 27 30.45 20.37 13.25
CA GLU A 27 30.29 19.84 14.61
C GLU A 27 28.99 19.04 14.77
N ASP A 28 27.88 19.59 14.28
CA ASP A 28 26.54 19.02 14.38
C ASP A 28 26.43 17.67 13.63
N VAL A 29 27.08 17.57 12.47
CA VAL A 29 27.07 16.36 11.67
C VAL A 29 27.98 15.27 12.24
N LEU A 30 29.12 15.61 12.84
CA LEU A 30 29.95 14.63 13.53
C LEU A 30 29.24 14.06 14.77
N GLU A 31 28.57 14.93 15.54
CA GLU A 31 27.77 14.53 16.69
C GLU A 31 26.59 13.64 16.28
N ALA A 32 25.96 13.93 15.13
CA ALA A 32 24.90 13.10 14.55
C ALA A 32 25.39 11.73 14.05
N VAL A 33 26.63 11.64 13.54
CA VAL A 33 27.24 10.35 13.14
C VAL A 33 27.62 9.50 14.36
N ASP A 34 28.15 10.12 15.42
CA ASP A 34 28.49 9.41 16.66
C ASP A 34 27.24 8.87 17.37
N ASN A 35 26.13 9.61 17.29
CA ASN A 35 24.82 9.19 17.78
C ASN A 35 24.03 8.34 16.78
N PHE A 36 24.51 8.15 15.55
CA PHE A 36 23.82 7.40 14.50
C PHE A 36 23.45 5.96 14.88
N PRO A 37 24.32 5.15 15.53
CA PRO A 37 23.91 3.82 15.98
C PRO A 37 22.76 3.87 16.99
N THR A 38 22.76 4.84 17.90
CA THR A 38 21.68 5.06 18.88
C THR A 38 20.39 5.53 18.21
N ILE A 39 20.49 6.38 17.20
CA ILE A 39 19.33 6.85 16.40
C ILE A 39 18.77 5.69 15.59
N MET A 40 19.63 4.89 14.94
CA MET A 40 19.21 3.71 14.19
C MET A 40 18.56 2.67 15.10
N GLU A 41 19.08 2.47 16.32
CA GLU A 41 18.49 1.57 17.31
C GLU A 41 17.10 2.07 17.78
N LYS A 42 16.96 3.37 18.07
CA LYS A 42 15.66 3.97 18.42
C LYS A 42 14.67 3.94 17.26
N VAL A 43 15.13 4.14 16.04
CA VAL A 43 14.31 4.08 14.82
C VAL A 43 13.89 2.64 14.54
N ALA A 44 14.81 1.68 14.60
CA ALA A 44 14.52 0.26 14.48
C ALA A 44 13.52 -0.19 15.55
N HIS A 45 13.72 0.22 16.80
CA HIS A 45 12.81 -0.06 17.91
C HIS A 45 11.44 0.61 17.74
N ALA A 46 11.37 1.84 17.22
CA ALA A 46 10.11 2.51 16.90
C ALA A 46 9.35 1.81 15.75
N PHE A 47 10.07 1.22 14.79
CA PHE A 47 9.49 0.41 13.71
C PHE A 47 9.08 -1.01 14.17
N THR A 48 9.71 -1.58 15.20
CA THR A 48 9.32 -2.90 15.74
C THR A 48 8.29 -2.82 16.87
N THR A 49 8.24 -1.72 17.61
CA THR A 49 7.49 -1.59 18.86
C THR A 49 6.34 -0.57 18.77
N THR A 50 5.88 -0.25 17.56
CA THR A 50 4.59 0.42 17.36
C THR A 50 3.51 -0.63 17.03
N PRO A 51 2.59 -0.94 17.96
CA PRO A 51 1.31 -1.51 17.56
C PRO A 51 0.67 -0.49 16.63
N LYS A 52 0.59 -0.86 15.35
CA LYS A 52 -0.16 -0.28 14.24
C LYS A 52 -1.33 0.58 14.76
N LYS A 53 -1.10 1.86 15.05
CA LYS A 53 -2.18 2.81 15.34
C LYS A 53 -2.85 3.06 14.00
N PRO A 54 -4.10 2.59 13.79
CA PRO A 54 -4.78 2.78 12.52
C PRO A 54 -5.00 4.28 12.36
N LEU A 55 -4.48 4.81 11.25
CA LEU A 55 -5.01 6.03 10.69
C LEU A 55 -6.51 5.80 10.53
N ALA A 56 -7.30 6.68 11.14
CA ALA A 56 -8.75 6.58 11.12
C ALA A 56 -9.25 6.65 9.67
N GLU A 57 -9.51 5.48 9.09
CA GLU A 57 -10.57 5.29 8.09
C GLU A 57 -11.78 4.70 8.83
N PRO A 58 -13.01 5.14 8.52
CA PRO A 58 -14.16 4.89 9.36
C PRO A 58 -14.52 3.40 9.41
N LEU A 59 -14.41 2.87 10.63
CA LEU A 59 -15.31 1.91 11.27
C LEU A 59 -15.78 0.67 10.47
N SER A 60 -15.33 -0.48 10.99
CA SER A 60 -16.13 -1.71 11.13
C SER A 60 -16.38 -2.55 9.87
N ALA A 61 -15.46 -3.46 9.59
CA ALA A 61 -15.80 -4.83 9.23
C ALA A 61 -14.68 -5.71 9.80
N GLY A 62 -15.04 -6.82 10.44
CA GLY A 62 -14.15 -7.64 11.27
C GLY A 62 -12.90 -8.15 10.54
N GLU A 63 -12.02 -8.81 11.28
CA GLU A 63 -10.91 -9.62 10.76
C GLU A 63 -11.42 -10.69 9.77
N GLU A 64 -11.84 -10.28 8.59
CA GLU A 64 -12.07 -11.17 7.47
C GLU A 64 -10.71 -11.50 6.90
N LYS A 65 -10.39 -12.80 6.92
CA LYS A 65 -9.15 -13.34 6.38
C LYS A 65 -9.04 -12.93 4.90
N LEU A 66 -8.23 -11.92 4.63
CA LEU A 66 -7.94 -11.46 3.28
C LEU A 66 -7.37 -12.62 2.46
N PRO A 67 -7.80 -12.80 1.20
CA PRO A 67 -7.35 -13.92 0.41
C PRO A 67 -5.91 -13.64 -0.05
N SER A 68 -5.03 -14.61 0.23
CA SER A 68 -3.70 -14.63 -0.38
C SER A 68 -3.83 -15.33 -1.73
N ILE A 69 -3.73 -14.56 -2.80
CA ILE A 69 -3.75 -15.05 -4.18
C ILE A 69 -2.42 -14.73 -4.84
N SER A 70 -1.73 -15.77 -5.31
CA SER A 70 -0.63 -15.60 -6.26
C SER A 70 -1.21 -15.60 -7.67
N VAL A 71 -0.97 -14.51 -8.38
CA VAL A 71 -1.37 -14.32 -9.78
C VAL A 71 -0.09 -14.01 -10.54
N ASP A 72 0.14 -14.71 -11.65
CA ASP A 72 1.30 -14.45 -12.50
C ASP A 72 1.30 -12.98 -12.95
N PRO A 73 2.46 -12.32 -13.02
CA PRO A 73 2.55 -10.90 -13.34
C PRO A 73 1.96 -10.56 -14.72
N ASP A 74 1.98 -11.51 -15.66
CA ASP A 74 1.40 -11.39 -17.00
C ASP A 74 -0.12 -11.64 -17.06
N THR A 75 -0.75 -11.97 -15.93
CA THR A 75 -2.20 -12.23 -15.93
C THR A 75 -2.96 -10.94 -16.29
N PRO A 76 -3.93 -11.00 -17.21
CA PRO A 76 -4.74 -9.85 -17.54
C PRO A 76 -5.63 -9.45 -16.35
N CYS A 77 -5.76 -8.14 -16.12
CA CYS A 77 -6.62 -7.56 -15.08
C CYS A 77 -8.03 -8.21 -14.92
N PRO A 78 -8.81 -8.46 -15.99
CA PRO A 78 -10.11 -9.13 -15.84
C PRO A 78 -10.01 -10.54 -15.23
N GLU A 79 -8.98 -11.31 -15.57
CA GLU A 79 -8.79 -12.65 -14.99
C GLU A 79 -8.36 -12.57 -13.53
N ALA A 80 -7.48 -11.63 -13.18
CA ALA A 80 -7.10 -11.38 -11.80
C ALA A 80 -8.32 -11.02 -10.92
N ILE A 81 -9.22 -10.15 -11.42
CA ILE A 81 -10.47 -9.80 -10.75
C ILE A 81 -11.36 -11.03 -10.55
N LEU A 82 -11.53 -11.84 -11.61
CA LEU A 82 -12.33 -13.06 -11.53
C LEU A 82 -11.74 -14.05 -10.53
N LYS A 83 -10.42 -14.28 -10.56
CA LYS A 83 -9.72 -15.18 -9.64
C LYS A 83 -9.88 -14.71 -8.19
N LEU A 84 -9.76 -13.41 -7.95
CA LEU A 84 -9.97 -12.81 -6.63
C LEU A 84 -11.41 -12.99 -6.14
N LEU A 85 -12.41 -12.68 -6.97
CA LEU A 85 -13.83 -12.87 -6.64
C LEU A 85 -14.26 -14.33 -6.57
N SER A 86 -13.42 -15.25 -7.06
CA SER A 86 -13.65 -16.69 -6.98
C SER A 86 -13.22 -17.31 -5.67
N THR A 87 -12.41 -16.60 -4.87
CA THR A 87 -12.02 -17.02 -3.53
C THR A 87 -13.21 -17.01 -2.57
N GLU A 88 -13.09 -17.69 -1.44
CA GLU A 88 -14.13 -17.68 -0.40
C GLU A 88 -14.47 -16.25 0.04
N TRP A 89 -13.45 -15.40 0.20
CA TRP A 89 -13.60 -13.98 0.51
C TRP A 89 -14.47 -13.22 -0.50
N GLY A 90 -14.29 -13.49 -1.80
CA GLY A 90 -15.05 -12.83 -2.86
C GLY A 90 -16.48 -13.38 -3.05
N ARG A 91 -16.74 -14.60 -2.58
CA ARG A 91 -18.06 -15.25 -2.63
C ARG A 91 -18.94 -14.93 -1.42
N GLU A 92 -18.33 -14.69 -0.27
CA GLU A 92 -19.04 -14.46 0.99
C GLU A 92 -19.96 -13.24 0.93
N LYS A 93 -19.48 -12.13 0.35
CA LYS A 93 -20.28 -10.91 0.17
C LYS A 93 -19.86 -10.10 -1.06
N PRO A 94 -20.74 -9.23 -1.59
CA PRO A 94 -20.40 -8.34 -2.69
C PRO A 94 -19.22 -7.42 -2.33
N ARG A 95 -18.17 -7.39 -3.16
CA ARG A 95 -16.96 -6.62 -2.86
C ARG A 95 -16.95 -5.29 -3.61
N LYS A 96 -16.59 -4.22 -2.89
CA LYS A 96 -16.50 -2.86 -3.44
C LYS A 96 -15.21 -2.69 -4.25
N LEU A 97 -15.17 -1.66 -5.08
CA LEU A 97 -13.97 -1.31 -5.85
C LEU A 97 -12.76 -1.07 -4.95
N ARG A 98 -12.92 -0.34 -3.83
CA ARG A 98 -11.84 -0.03 -2.89
C ARG A 98 -11.26 -1.31 -2.29
N GLU A 99 -12.12 -2.19 -1.77
CA GLU A 99 -11.75 -3.49 -1.23
C GLU A 99 -10.92 -4.31 -2.23
N LEU A 100 -11.40 -4.41 -3.49
CA LEU A 100 -10.68 -5.13 -4.54
C LEU A 100 -9.28 -4.57 -4.79
N LEU A 101 -9.14 -3.24 -4.80
CA LEU A 101 -7.85 -2.58 -4.99
C LEU A 101 -6.90 -2.83 -3.81
N ASP A 102 -7.41 -2.80 -2.58
CA ASP A 102 -6.62 -3.08 -1.39
C ASP A 102 -6.10 -4.52 -1.39
N VAL A 103 -6.96 -5.48 -1.70
CA VAL A 103 -6.54 -6.89 -1.79
C VAL A 103 -5.56 -7.11 -2.94
N MET A 104 -5.77 -6.48 -4.09
CA MET A 104 -4.81 -6.53 -5.19
C MET A 104 -3.44 -5.99 -4.77
N LYS A 105 -3.41 -4.86 -4.05
CA LYS A 105 -2.16 -4.25 -3.56
C LYS A 105 -1.43 -5.13 -2.56
N ILE A 106 -2.15 -5.77 -1.63
CA ILE A 106 -1.59 -6.71 -0.65
C ILE A 106 -0.97 -7.93 -1.35
N ASN A 107 -1.57 -8.39 -2.45
CA ASN A 107 -1.09 -9.51 -3.25
C ASN A 107 -0.04 -9.11 -4.31
N ALA A 108 0.52 -7.90 -4.25
CA ALA A 108 1.47 -7.36 -5.23
C ALA A 108 0.95 -7.32 -6.68
N ILE A 109 -0.37 -7.27 -6.84
CA ILE A 109 -1.05 -7.15 -8.13
C ILE A 109 -1.30 -5.66 -8.40
N HIS A 110 -0.52 -5.07 -9.29
CA HIS A 110 -0.58 -3.64 -9.59
C HIS A 110 -1.33 -3.35 -10.88
N TYR A 111 -2.54 -2.79 -10.75
CA TYR A 111 -3.27 -2.22 -11.89
C TYR A 111 -3.70 -0.78 -11.60
N PRO A 112 -3.73 0.11 -12.61
CA PRO A 112 -4.32 1.43 -12.46
C PRO A 112 -5.80 1.35 -12.10
N VAL A 113 -6.26 2.23 -11.20
CA VAL A 113 -7.66 2.28 -10.74
C VAL A 113 -8.65 2.42 -11.91
N GLY A 114 -8.31 3.24 -12.90
CA GLY A 114 -9.12 3.43 -14.10
C GLY A 114 -9.30 2.14 -14.91
N THR A 115 -8.23 1.36 -15.03
CA THR A 115 -8.25 0.04 -15.69
C THR A 115 -9.16 -0.91 -14.95
N VAL A 116 -9.02 -1.04 -13.62
CA VAL A 116 -9.86 -1.93 -12.80
C VAL A 116 -11.34 -1.54 -12.91
N LYS A 117 -11.67 -0.24 -12.84
CA LYS A 117 -13.05 0.26 -13.01
C LYS A 117 -13.62 -0.05 -14.40
N GLY A 118 -12.83 0.16 -15.45
CA GLY A 118 -13.21 -0.18 -16.82
C GLY A 118 -13.49 -1.68 -16.95
N ARG A 119 -12.57 -2.52 -16.46
CA ARG A 119 -12.71 -3.99 -16.52
C ARG A 119 -13.87 -4.53 -15.69
N LEU A 120 -14.15 -3.97 -14.52
CA LEU A 120 -15.36 -4.32 -13.76
C LEU A 120 -16.65 -3.99 -14.52
N THR A 121 -16.66 -2.86 -15.23
CA THR A 121 -17.79 -2.46 -16.08
C THR A 121 -17.95 -3.43 -17.26
N ASP A 122 -16.85 -3.76 -17.94
CA ASP A 122 -16.84 -4.72 -19.04
C ASP A 122 -17.32 -6.11 -18.58
N LEU A 123 -16.82 -6.60 -17.45
CA LEU A 123 -17.20 -7.89 -16.86
C LEU A 123 -18.67 -7.94 -16.42
N THR A 124 -19.20 -6.80 -15.96
CA THR A 124 -20.63 -6.69 -15.62
C THR A 124 -21.49 -6.71 -16.88
N LYS A 125 -21.08 -6.00 -17.94
CA LYS A 125 -21.78 -6.01 -19.25
C LYS A 125 -21.77 -7.38 -19.90
N LYS A 126 -20.65 -8.11 -19.77
CA LYS A 126 -20.50 -9.49 -20.25
C LYS A 126 -21.30 -10.51 -19.41
N GLY A 127 -21.89 -10.10 -18.30
CA GLY A 127 -22.64 -10.99 -17.40
C GLY A 127 -21.79 -11.86 -16.49
N ALA A 128 -20.45 -11.71 -16.50
CA ALA A 128 -19.55 -12.46 -15.63
C ALA A 128 -19.61 -11.98 -14.17
N LEU A 129 -19.94 -10.69 -13.97
CA LEU A 129 -20.16 -10.10 -12.66
C LEU A 129 -21.56 -9.50 -12.57
N ARG A 130 -22.15 -9.51 -11.38
CA ARG A 130 -23.38 -8.80 -11.06
C ARG A 130 -23.05 -7.66 -10.11
N ARG A 131 -23.62 -6.50 -10.40
CA ARG A 131 -23.54 -5.33 -9.54
C ARG A 131 -24.70 -5.34 -8.55
N VAL A 132 -24.38 -5.35 -7.27
CA VAL A 132 -25.35 -5.32 -6.16
C VAL A 132 -25.25 -3.97 -5.48
N LYS A 133 -26.39 -3.32 -5.22
CA LYS A 133 -26.41 -2.03 -4.50
C LYS A 133 -26.31 -2.30 -3.01
N GLU A 134 -25.26 -1.80 -2.38
CA GLU A 134 -25.01 -1.91 -0.94
C GLU A 134 -25.00 -0.49 -0.34
N GLY A 135 -26.15 -0.05 0.15
CA GLY A 135 -26.34 1.30 0.67
C GLY A 135 -26.11 2.37 -0.40
N ARG A 136 -25.02 3.15 -0.24
CA ARG A 136 -24.62 4.24 -1.15
C ARG A 136 -23.62 3.82 -2.24
N GLU A 137 -23.09 2.61 -2.16
CA GLU A 137 -22.07 2.10 -3.08
C GLU A 137 -22.55 0.83 -3.79
N TYR A 138 -21.79 0.42 -4.80
CA TYR A 138 -22.04 -0.82 -5.53
C TYR A 138 -20.95 -1.84 -5.22
N GLY A 139 -21.38 -3.04 -4.83
CA GLY A 139 -20.54 -4.22 -4.72
C GLY A 139 -20.62 -5.08 -5.99
N TYR A 140 -19.57 -5.85 -6.24
CA TYR A 140 -19.48 -6.78 -7.34
C TYR A 140 -19.44 -8.21 -6.80
N ILE A 141 -20.26 -9.08 -7.38
CA ILE A 141 -20.27 -10.52 -7.10
C ILE A 141 -20.08 -11.28 -8.41
N ARG A 142 -19.34 -12.39 -8.37
CA ARG A 142 -19.18 -13.25 -9.55
C ARG A 142 -20.49 -13.99 -9.83
N VAL A 143 -20.95 -13.93 -11.07
CA VAL A 143 -22.05 -14.78 -11.58
C VAL A 143 -21.40 -16.03 -12.16
N LYS A 144 -21.95 -17.18 -11.80
CA LYS A 144 -21.36 -18.50 -12.02
C LYS A 144 -21.08 -18.77 -13.49
#